data_AF-A0AAW1MKA2-F1
#
_entry.id   AF-A0AAW1MKA2-F1
#
_cell.length_a   1.000
_cell.length_b   1.000
_cell.length_c   1.000
_cell.angle_alpha   90.00
_cell.angle_beta   90.00
_cell.angle_gamma   90.00
#
_symmetry.space_group_name_H-M   'P 1'
#
loop_
_entity.id
_entity.type
_entity.pdbx_description
1 polymer ?
#
loop_
_entity_poly.entity_id
_entity_poly.type
_entity_poly.pdbx_seq_one_letter_code
_entity_poly.pdbx_strand_id
1 'polypeptide(L)' 'MKCKCETACEHRTSWALQNPGRKFVTCKFYNPNSSMHRCGFFMWVDEDMTE' A
#
# COMPACT_ATOMS: atom_id res chain seq x y z
N MET A 1 -7.99 -3.13 7.14
CA MET A 1 -6.59 -3.61 6.93
C MET A 1 -5.62 -2.76 7.73
N LYS A 2 -4.67 -3.37 8.44
CA LYS A 2 -3.65 -2.67 9.25
C LYS A 2 -2.25 -3.16 8.87
N CYS A 3 -1.29 -2.25 8.76
CA CYS A 3 0.12 -2.59 8.56
C CYS A 3 0.85 -2.78 9.90
N LYS A 4 2.15 -3.11 9.85
CA LYS A 4 3.02 -3.24 11.04
C LYS A 4 3.22 -1.95 11.83
N CYS A 5 2.80 -0.80 11.30
CA CYS A 5 2.84 0.49 12.00
C CYS A 5 1.57 0.77 12.79
N GLU A 6 0.61 -0.17 12.83
CA GLU A 6 -0.70 -0.04 13.50
C GLU A 6 -1.54 1.16 13.02
N THR A 7 -1.12 1.79 11.92
CA THR A 7 -1.79 2.91 11.28
C THR A 7 -2.63 2.43 10.10
N ALA A 8 -3.67 3.20 9.76
CA ALA A 8 -4.48 2.93 8.57
C ALA A 8 -3.60 2.97 7.30
N CYS A 9 -3.78 2.00 6.40
CA CYS A 9 -3.13 2.00 5.10
C CYS A 9 -3.79 3.00 4.15
N GLU A 10 -3.06 3.46 3.14
CA GLU A 10 -3.61 4.25 2.03
C GLU A 10 -3.82 3.38 0.79
N HIS A 11 -4.84 3.71 0.01
CA HIS A 11 -5.11 3.10 -1.29
C HIS A 11 -4.38 3.88 -2.39
N ARG A 12 -3.80 3.17 -3.35
CA ARG A 12 -3.03 3.71 -4.45
C ARG A 12 -3.36 2.95 -5.74
N THR A 13 -3.10 3.60 -6.87
CA THR A 13 -3.22 2.99 -8.19
C THR A 13 -1.83 2.82 -8.77
N SER A 14 -1.55 1.64 -9.31
CA SER A 14 -0.28 1.32 -9.97
C SER A 14 -0.24 1.95 -11.36
N TRP A 15 0.87 2.64 -11.62
CA TRP A 15 1.19 3.20 -12.94
C TRP A 15 2.33 2.42 -13.62
N ALA A 16 2.72 1.27 -13.06
CA ALA A 16 3.77 0.44 -13.63
C ALA A 16 3.30 -0.22 -14.92
N LEU A 17 4.18 -0.32 -15.92
CA LEU A 17 3.89 -0.91 -17.24
C LEU A 17 3.33 -2.34 -17.15
N GLN A 18 3.78 -3.12 -16.17
CA GLN A 18 3.36 -4.51 -15.98
C GLN A 18 2.00 -4.65 -15.27
N ASN A 19 1.58 -3.63 -14.52
CA ASN A 19 0.36 -3.65 -13.70
C ASN A 19 -0.36 -2.29 -13.75
N PRO A 20 -0.67 -1.74 -14.93
CA PRO A 20 -1.27 -0.42 -15.03
C PRO A 20 -2.72 -0.46 -14.53
N GLY A 21 -3.11 0.55 -13.76
CA GLY A 21 -4.49 0.69 -13.26
C GLY A 21 -4.86 -0.20 -12.07
N ARG A 22 -4.05 -1.20 -11.70
CA ARG A 22 -4.32 -2.05 -10.54
C ARG A 22 -4.30 -1.26 -9.24
N LYS A 23 -5.25 -1.51 -8.36
CA LYS A 23 -5.33 -0.86 -7.05
C LYS A 23 -4.55 -1.68 -6.03
N PHE A 24 -3.82 -1.00 -5.15
CA PHE A 24 -3.11 -1.61 -4.04
C PHE A 24 -3.25 -0.76 -2.78
N VAL A 25 -3.02 -1.39 -1.64
CA VAL A 25 -2.93 -0.72 -0.35
C VAL A 25 -1.50 -0.80 0.16
N THR A 26 -1.03 0.31 0.74
CA THR A 26 0.30 0.41 1.30
C THR A 26 0.30 1.21 2.59
N CYS A 27 1.34 1.04 3.42
CA CYS A 27 1.48 1.83 4.63
C CYS A 27 1.59 3.32 4.28
N LYS A 28 0.79 4.16 4.94
CA LYS A 28 0.78 5.62 4.76
C LYS A 28 1.79 6.35 5.62
N PHE A 29 2.37 5.66 6.61
CA PHE A 29 3.26 6.28 7.58
C PHE A 29 4.55 6.73 6.90
N TYR A 30 4.88 8.00 7.05
CA TYR A 30 6.10 8.62 6.58
C TYR A 30 6.96 8.98 7.80
N ASN A 31 8.17 8.41 7.87
CA ASN A 31 9.14 8.74 8.91
C ASN A 31 10.26 9.56 8.29
N PRO A 32 10.38 10.87 8.58
CA PRO A 32 11.45 11.71 8.03
C PRO A 32 12.86 11.33 8.55
N ASN A 33 12.93 10.60 9.68
CA ASN A 33 14.19 10.18 10.29
C ASN A 33 14.66 8.80 9.82
N SER A 34 13.86 8.09 9.01
CA SER A 34 14.23 6.80 8.45
C SER A 34 14.22 6.89 6.93
N SER A 35 15.31 6.48 6.30
CA SER A 35 15.37 6.32 4.84
C SER A 35 14.38 5.26 4.33
N MET A 36 13.80 4.45 5.23
CA MET A 36 12.72 3.53 4.90
C MET A 36 11.41 4.29 4.78
N HIS A 37 11.05 4.62 3.54
CA HIS A 37 9.70 5.03 3.18
C HIS A 37 8.74 3.87 3.49
N ARG A 38 8.09 3.93 4.66
CA ARG A 38 7.00 3.04 5.08
C ARG A 38 7.50 1.64 5.51
N CYS A 39 6.71 0.90 6.29
CA CYS A 39 7.11 -0.43 6.80
C CYS A 39 7.15 -1.57 5.77
N GLY A 40 7.16 -1.23 4.48
CA GLY A 40 7.12 -2.21 3.38
C GLY A 40 5.78 -2.92 3.18
N PHE A 41 4.72 -2.52 3.91
CA PHE A 41 3.41 -3.12 3.70
C PHE A 41 2.86 -2.79 2.30
N PHE A 42 2.48 -3.83 1.58
CA PHE A 42 1.94 -3.78 0.24
C PHE A 42 0.97 -4.95 0.03
N MET A 43 -0.20 -4.68 -0.54
CA MET A 43 -1.15 -5.71 -0.92
C MET A 43 -2.00 -5.24 -2.11
N TRP A 44 -2.16 -6.08 -3.13
CA TRP A 44 -3.09 -5.80 -4.22
C TRP A 44 -4.54 -5.90 -3.72
N VAL A 45 -5.39 -4.96 -4.13
CA VAL A 45 -6.84 -4.97 -3.91
C VAL A 45 -7.50 -4.98 -5.28
N ASP A 46 -7.56 -6.16 -5.88
CA ASP A 46 -8.35 -6.41 -7.08
C ASP A 46 -9.83 -6.60 -6.69
N GLU A 47 -10.76 -6.34 -7.61
CA GLU A 47 -12.23 -6.32 -7.34
C GLU A 47 -12.81 -7.65 -6.83
N ASP A 48 -12.09 -8.77 -7.00
CA ASP A 48 -12.51 -10.10 -6.52
C ASP A 48 -12.25 -10.37 -5.02
N MET A 49 -11.67 -9.42 -4.27
CA MET A 49 -11.49 -9.56 -2.81
C MET A 49 -12.72 -9.06 -2.03
N THR A 50 -13.92 -9.48 -2.45
CA THR A 50 -15.16 -9.31 -1.69
C THR A 50 -15.54 -10.63 -1.01
N GLU A 51 -15.27 -10.70 0.30
CA GLU A 51 -16.00 -11.55 1.26
C GLU A 51 -16.48 -10.68 2.42
#